data_AF-A0A7X3R1W5-F1
#
_entry.id   AF-A0A7X3R1W5-F1
#
_cell.length_a   1.000
_cell.length_b   1.000
_cell.length_c   1.000
_cell.angle_alpha   90.00
_cell.angle_beta   90.00
_cell.angle_gamma   90.00
#
_symmetry.space_group_name_H-M   'P 1'
#
loop_
_entity.id
_entity.type
_entity.pdbx_description
1 polymer ?
#
loop_
_entity_poly.entity_id
_entity_poly.type
_entity_poly.pdbx_seq_one_letter_code
_entity_poly.pdbx_strand_id
1 'polypeptide(L)'
;MSDDFGIDLDEVRRVIEDSEVLIIRLETVGSRVLVDFRSTATEPPYISRVPRVNSVEERVRAVKELRPAFPYPEKLMSFAWPRRVSVIGESGLWDVVR
;
A
#
# COMPACT_ATOMS: atom_id res chain seq x y z
N MET A 1 11.28 -13.48 15.56
CA MET A 1 11.36 -12.23 16.36
C MET A 1 10.54 -11.19 15.61
N SER A 2 9.22 -11.15 15.85
CA SER A 2 8.27 -10.23 15.17
C SER A 2 7.82 -9.09 16.10
N ASP A 3 8.06 -9.23 17.41
CA ASP A 3 7.55 -8.30 18.44
C ASP A 3 8.32 -6.98 18.59
N ASP A 4 9.49 -6.83 17.96
CA ASP A 4 10.37 -5.67 18.22
C ASP A 4 9.83 -4.35 17.63
N PHE A 5 8.89 -4.44 16.69
CA PHE A 5 8.34 -3.29 15.98
C PHE A 5 6.93 -2.87 16.45
N GLY A 6 6.28 -3.64 17.33
CA GLY A 6 4.91 -3.38 17.79
C GLY A 6 3.84 -3.48 16.70
N ILE A 7 4.16 -4.20 15.62
CA ILE A 7 3.31 -4.51 14.47
C ILE A 7 3.64 -5.93 14.04
N ASP A 8 2.61 -6.73 13.74
CA ASP A 8 2.81 -8.09 13.22
C ASP A 8 3.33 -8.01 11.78
N LEU A 9 4.64 -8.19 11.61
CA LEU A 9 5.28 -8.13 10.30
C LEU A 9 4.84 -9.27 9.38
N ASP A 10 4.43 -10.41 9.93
CA ASP A 10 3.92 -11.53 9.13
C ASP A 10 2.53 -11.20 8.58
N GLU A 11 1.70 -10.51 9.35
CA GLU A 11 0.43 -9.96 8.86
C GLU A 11 0.66 -8.89 7.78
N VAL A 12 1.58 -7.94 8.00
CA VAL A 12 1.89 -6.91 7.01
C VAL A 12 2.39 -7.54 5.70
N ARG A 13 3.26 -8.55 5.79
CA ARG A 13 3.74 -9.31 4.62
C ARG A 13 2.58 -9.95 3.87
N ARG A 14 1.68 -10.67 4.56
CA ARG A 14 0.50 -11.28 3.94
C ARG A 14 -0.36 -10.25 3.21
N VAL A 15 -0.59 -9.09 3.83
CA VAL A 15 -1.36 -8.00 3.21
C VAL A 15 -0.69 -7.48 1.94
N ILE A 16 0.63 -7.32 1.93
CA ILE A 16 1.39 -6.91 0.74
C ILE A 16 1.24 -7.96 -0.37
N GLU A 17 1.51 -9.23 -0.05
CA GLU A 17 1.48 -10.34 -1.01
C GLU A 17 0.09 -10.57 -1.62
N ASP A 18 -0.98 -10.36 -0.86
CA ASP A 18 -2.35 -10.55 -1.33
C ASP A 18 -2.93 -9.34 -2.07
N SER A 19 -2.32 -8.15 -1.97
CA SER A 19 -2.90 -6.92 -2.50
C SER A 19 -2.60 -6.69 -3.98
N GLU A 20 -3.60 -6.25 -4.73
CA GLU A 20 -3.37 -5.64 -6.05
C GLU A 20 -2.98 -4.17 -5.89
N VAL A 21 -3.65 -3.49 -4.97
CA VAL A 21 -3.42 -2.10 -4.61
C VAL A 21 -3.38 -1.98 -3.10
N LEU A 22 -2.36 -1.31 -2.59
CA LEU A 22 -2.10 -1.13 -1.18
C LEU A 22 -2.05 0.35 -0.83
N ILE A 23 -2.78 0.74 0.22
CA ILE A 23 -2.69 2.08 0.81
C ILE A 23 -2.05 1.98 2.19
N ILE A 24 -0.82 2.50 2.29
CA ILE A 24 -0.07 2.60 3.54
C ILE A 24 -0.41 3.94 4.19
N ARG A 25 -1.02 3.92 5.39
CA ARG A 25 -1.30 5.13 6.17
C ARG A 25 -0.12 5.42 7.09
N LEU A 26 0.65 6.45 6.76
CA LEU A 26 1.81 6.85 7.55
C LEU A 26 1.37 7.76 8.70
N GLU A 27 1.07 7.17 9.85
CA GLU A 27 0.49 7.88 11.00
C GLU A 27 1.41 8.99 11.52
N THR A 28 2.74 8.78 11.48
CA THR A 28 3.73 9.74 11.98
C THR A 28 3.77 11.06 11.20
N VAL A 29 3.33 11.06 9.94
CA VAL A 29 3.36 12.22 9.03
C VAL A 29 1.98 12.60 8.49
N GLY A 30 0.93 11.88 8.90
CA GLY A 30 -0.45 12.11 8.46
C GLY A 30 -0.69 11.92 6.95
N SER A 31 0.24 11.26 6.23
CA SER A 31 0.18 11.09 4.78
C SER A 31 -0.13 9.65 4.39
N ARG A 32 -0.54 9.43 3.13
CA ARG A 32 -0.81 8.10 2.59
C ARG A 32 0.03 7.86 1.36
N VAL A 33 0.55 6.65 1.26
CA VAL A 33 1.22 6.15 0.06
C VAL A 33 0.34 5.09 -0.55
N LEU A 34 0.03 5.25 -1.83
CA LEU A 34 -0.58 4.24 -2.66
C LEU A 34 0.54 3.49 -3.36
N VAL A 35 0.48 2.17 -3.32
CA VAL A 35 1.30 1.25 -4.11
C VAL A 35 0.34 0.39 -4.93
N ASP A 36 0.42 0.46 -6.25
CA ASP A 36 -0.35 -0.38 -7.17
C ASP A 36 0.62 -1.33 -7.87
N PHE A 37 0.56 -2.61 -7.47
CA PHE A 37 1.46 -3.66 -7.95
C PHE A 37 1.07 -4.15 -9.36
N ARG A 38 -0.12 -3.77 -9.85
CA ARG A 38 -0.57 -4.18 -11.18
C ARG A 38 0.26 -3.49 -12.25
N SER A 39 0.60 -4.27 -13.27
CA SER A 39 1.38 -3.82 -14.42
C SER A 39 0.92 -4.47 -15.72
N THR A 40 1.24 -3.81 -16.83
CA THR A 40 1.12 -4.33 -18.19
C THR A 40 2.43 -4.08 -18.94
N ALA A 41 2.50 -4.49 -20.21
CA ALA A 41 3.66 -4.20 -21.05
C ALA A 41 3.95 -2.70 -21.24
N THR A 42 2.94 -1.84 -21.07
CA THR A 42 3.03 -0.39 -21.29
C THR A 42 2.82 0.43 -20.03
N GLU A 43 2.30 -0.16 -18.95
CA GLU A 43 2.11 0.51 -17.66
C GLU A 43 2.81 -0.24 -16.53
N PRO A 44 3.92 0.28 -15.98
CA PRO A 44 4.62 -0.35 -14.87
C PRO A 44 3.82 -0.23 -13.55
N PRO A 45 4.25 -0.91 -12.47
CA PRO A 45 3.74 -0.63 -11.13
C PRO A 45 3.83 0.86 -10.78
N TYR A 46 2.96 1.32 -9.90
CA TYR A 46 2.81 2.75 -9.60
C TYR A 46 2.86 3.02 -8.11
N ILE A 47 3.60 4.06 -7.71
CA ILE A 47 3.67 4.53 -6.34
C ILE A 47 3.41 6.04 -6.29
N SER A 48 2.54 6.49 -5.39
CA SER A 48 2.32 7.93 -5.20
C SER A 48 1.78 8.28 -3.84
N ARG A 49 1.92 9.56 -3.48
CA ARG A 49 1.26 10.13 -2.30
C ARG A 49 -0.18 10.49 -2.66
N VAL A 50 -1.14 10.03 -1.87
CA VAL A 50 -2.57 10.28 -2.09
C VAL A 50 -3.23 10.99 -0.90
N PRO A 51 -4.28 11.79 -1.13
CA PRO A 51 -5.02 12.44 -0.05
C PRO A 51 -5.81 11.43 0.81
N ARG A 52 -6.36 11.93 1.92
CA ARG A 52 -7.37 11.18 2.68
C ARG A 52 -8.64 11.09 1.87
N VAL A 53 -9.19 9.89 1.81
CA VAL A 53 -10.53 9.60 1.27
C VAL A 53 -11.34 8.87 2.34
N ASN A 54 -12.60 9.27 2.47
CA ASN A 54 -13.41 9.00 3.66
C ASN A 54 -14.23 7.71 3.54
N SER A 55 -14.41 7.18 2.33
CA SER A 55 -15.06 5.88 2.09
C SER A 55 -14.21 4.91 1.25
N VAL A 56 -14.66 3.67 1.17
CA VAL A 56 -14.05 2.64 0.31
C VAL A 56 -14.33 2.94 -1.16
N GLU A 57 -15.55 3.38 -1.51
CA GLU A 57 -15.92 3.74 -2.88
C GLU A 57 -15.10 4.92 -3.41
N GLU A 58 -14.86 5.94 -2.57
CA GLU A 58 -13.99 7.07 -2.92
C GLU A 58 -12.55 6.61 -3.18
N ARG A 59 -12.04 5.66 -2.40
CA ARG A 59 -10.70 5.07 -2.64
C ARG A 59 -10.65 4.39 -3.98
N VAL A 60 -11.58 3.47 -4.23
CA VAL A 60 -11.64 2.70 -5.48
C VAL A 60 -11.74 3.63 -6.69
N ARG A 61 -12.55 4.69 -6.60
CA ARG A 61 -12.65 5.72 -7.65
C ARG A 61 -11.35 6.48 -7.83
N ALA A 62 -10.71 6.94 -6.76
CA ALA A 62 -9.43 7.65 -6.83
C ALA A 62 -8.33 6.80 -7.48
N VAL A 63 -8.28 5.49 -7.18
CA VAL A 63 -7.36 4.57 -7.86
C VAL A 63 -7.68 4.47 -9.35
N LYS A 64 -8.96 4.36 -9.72
CA LYS A 64 -9.37 4.28 -11.13
C LYS A 64 -9.05 5.57 -11.91
N GLU A 65 -9.15 6.74 -11.27
CA GLU A 65 -8.75 8.02 -11.85
C GLU A 65 -7.23 8.10 -12.08
N LEU A 66 -6.43 7.59 -11.14
CA LEU A 66 -4.97 7.54 -11.24
C LEU A 66 -4.46 6.49 -12.24
N ARG A 67 -5.16 5.36 -12.37
CA ARG A 67 -4.79 4.21 -13.21
C ARG A 67 -5.94 3.83 -14.17
N PRO A 68 -6.30 4.71 -15.12
CA PRO A 68 -7.50 4.53 -15.95
C PRO A 68 -7.46 3.30 -16.85
N ALA A 69 -6.28 2.82 -17.25
CA ALA A 69 -6.13 1.64 -18.09
C ALA A 69 -6.45 0.31 -17.38
N PHE A 70 -6.40 0.28 -16.04
CA PHE A 70 -6.68 -0.94 -15.26
C PHE A 70 -8.16 -1.02 -14.88
N PRO A 71 -8.76 -2.23 -14.76
CA PRO A 71 -10.08 -2.37 -14.16
C PRO A 71 -10.09 -1.92 -12.69
N TYR A 72 -11.28 -1.85 -12.09
CA TYR A 72 -11.37 -1.66 -10.65
C TYR A 72 -10.63 -2.79 -9.93
N PRO A 73 -9.80 -2.47 -8.92
CA PRO A 73 -9.06 -3.50 -8.20
C PRO A 73 -10.02 -4.38 -7.39
N GLU A 74 -9.81 -5.69 -7.41
CA GLU A 74 -10.55 -6.64 -6.58
C GLU A 74 -10.01 -6.65 -5.14
N LYS A 75 -8.70 -6.39 -4.99
CA LYS A 75 -8.00 -6.43 -3.69
C LYS A 75 -7.30 -5.10 -3.38
N LEU A 76 -8.11 -4.11 -2.99
CA LEU A 76 -7.62 -2.84 -2.45
C LEU A 76 -7.51 -2.94 -0.92
N MET A 77 -6.27 -3.09 -0.43
CA MET A 77 -5.97 -3.24 0.99
C MET A 77 -5.42 -1.95 1.61
N SER A 78 -5.57 -1.78 2.92
CA SER A 78 -4.96 -0.66 3.64
C SER A 78 -4.64 -0.97 5.10
N PHE A 79 -3.41 -0.69 5.51
CA PHE A 79 -3.00 -0.77 6.91
C PHE A 79 -2.44 0.56 7.43
N ALA A 80 -2.40 0.70 8.75
CA ALA A 80 -1.73 1.82 9.41
C ALA A 80 -0.29 1.43 9.73
N TRP A 81 0.65 2.27 9.32
CA TRP A 81 2.05 2.13 9.68
C TRP A 81 2.34 3.10 10.83
N PRO A 82 2.48 2.61 12.08
CA PRO A 82 2.62 3.47 13.26
C PRO A 82 4.06 3.92 13.50
N ARG A 83 5.03 3.46 12.69
CA ARG A 83 6.46 3.71 12.87
C ARG A 83 7.00 4.65 11.79
N ARG A 84 8.28 4.99 11.90
CA ARG A 84 8.98 5.76 10.86
C ARG A 84 9.06 4.95 9.57
N VAL A 85 9.10 5.64 8.43
CA VAL A 85 9.23 5.01 7.10
C VAL A 85 10.55 4.22 6.98
N SER A 86 11.62 4.66 7.65
CA SER A 86 12.92 3.95 7.65
C SER A 86 12.81 2.51 8.15
N VAL A 87 11.87 2.23 9.07
CA VAL A 87 11.62 0.89 9.62
C VAL A 87 11.09 -0.08 8.55
N ILE A 88 10.44 0.41 7.49
CA ILE A 88 10.06 -0.44 6.34
C ILE A 88 11.34 -0.96 5.65
N GLY A 89 12.35 -0.09 5.54
CA GLY A 89 13.72 -0.41 5.08
C GLY A 89 14.37 -1.52 5.90
N GLU A 90 14.39 -1.30 7.22
CA GLU A 90 15.14 -2.12 8.18
C GLU A 90 14.46 -3.48 8.47
N SER A 91 13.15 -3.61 8.18
CA SER A 91 12.37 -4.83 8.47
C SER A 91 12.40 -5.89 7.36
N GLY A 92 13.03 -5.61 6.21
CA GLY A 92 13.03 -6.53 5.06
C GLY A 92 11.68 -6.63 4.34
N LEU A 93 10.71 -5.75 4.66
CA LEU A 93 9.41 -5.70 3.96
C LEU A 93 9.56 -5.32 2.48
N TRP A 94 10.65 -4.66 2.10
CA TRP A 94 10.92 -4.39 0.69
C TRP A 94 11.19 -5.65 -0.14
N ASP A 95 11.66 -6.74 0.50
CA ASP A 95 12.01 -7.97 -0.21
C ASP A 95 10.77 -8.69 -0.78
N VAL A 96 9.56 -8.32 -0.33
CA VAL A 96 8.29 -8.88 -0.82
C VAL A 96 7.55 -7.97 -1.80
N VAL A 97 8.00 -6.72 -1.96
CA VAL A 97 7.46 -5.81 -2.97
C VAL A 97 8.00 -6.25 -4.33
N ARG A 98 7.11 -6.78 -5.19
CA ARG A 98 7.43 -7.30 -6.53
C ARG A 98 7.32 -6.22 -7.61
#